data_AF-S9W959-F1
#
_entry.id   AF-S9W959-F1
#
_cell.length_a   1.000
_cell.length_b   1.000
_cell.length_c   1.000
_cell.angle_alpha   90.00
_cell.angle_beta   90.00
_cell.angle_gamma   90.00
#
_symmetry.space_group_name_H-M   'P 1'
#
loop_
_entity.id
_entity.type
_entity.pdbx_description
1 polymer ?
#
loop_
_entity_poly.entity_id
_entity_poly.type
_entity_poly.pdbx_seq_one_letter_code
_entity_poly.pdbx_strand_id
1 'polypeptide(L)'
;MDASAPHITKENISTFTYYQLFQLAAPTAVAEGAEADEAFAARDVPHVRKAYRRLSLRFHPDKDDSEAARVAFAVLQKALETLLDPAQRVAYTTELLGLTTAGTVRQQREERQAEEDARWAAHILEQKEHQQRAAHAARQQAAEAQERAAARMQAELTAALHTPLRQLERELVDDWDVDAELLGVRQREVERLLRKLAAQQQKETDSFRRGQRGGTGDGSGAAARTDSATESTVARMMMQFMKHERTDSQTTSGDATKKPKY
;
A
#
# COMPACT_ATOMS: atom_id res chain seq x y z
N MET A 1 44.52 47.44 16.83
CA MET A 1 45.23 46.16 16.65
C MET A 1 46.23 46.40 15.53
N ASP A 2 47.42 46.92 15.87
CA ASP A 2 48.47 47.17 14.90
C ASP A 2 48.98 45.83 14.38
N ALA A 3 48.56 45.45 13.18
CA ALA A 3 49.08 44.29 12.48
C ALA A 3 50.57 44.58 12.20
N SER A 4 51.45 44.03 13.04
CA SER A 4 52.89 44.01 12.82
C SER A 4 53.14 43.59 11.38
N ALA A 5 53.68 44.50 10.56
CA ALA A 5 53.86 44.27 9.14
C ALA A 5 54.62 42.96 8.93
N PRO A 6 54.15 42.04 8.06
CA PRO A 6 54.77 40.74 7.89
C PRO A 6 56.24 40.93 7.54
N HIS A 7 57.13 40.34 8.35
CA HIS A 7 58.56 40.42 8.13
C HIS A 7 58.93 39.52 6.94
N ILE A 8 58.87 40.06 5.72
CA ILE A 8 59.20 39.33 4.50
C ILE A 8 60.73 39.17 4.41
N THR A 9 61.18 37.93 4.34
CA THR A 9 62.56 37.47 4.16
C THR A 9 62.65 36.58 2.92
N LYS A 10 63.87 36.22 2.52
CA LYS A 10 64.15 35.39 1.32
C LYS A 10 63.55 33.99 1.46
N GLU A 11 63.61 33.45 2.68
CA GLU A 11 63.20 32.08 3.02
C GLU A 11 61.68 31.93 3.15
N ASN A 12 60.95 32.98 3.56
CA ASN A 12 59.53 32.88 3.88
C ASN A 12 58.59 33.42 2.80
N ILE A 13 59.13 33.99 1.72
CA ILE A 13 58.35 34.68 0.70
C ILE A 13 57.36 33.77 -0.04
N SER A 14 57.66 32.47 -0.14
CA SER A 14 56.80 31.46 -0.77
C SER A 14 55.60 31.05 0.10
N THR A 15 55.65 31.30 1.40
CA THR A 15 54.56 30.93 2.34
C THR A 15 53.42 31.94 2.35
N PHE A 16 53.67 33.15 1.85
CA PHE A 16 52.69 34.22 1.83
C PHE A 16 51.84 34.17 0.56
N THR A 17 50.55 34.49 0.70
CA THR A 17 49.67 34.71 -0.46
C THR A 17 50.10 35.96 -1.22
N TYR A 18 49.74 36.04 -2.50
CA TYR A 18 50.11 37.21 -3.33
C TYR A 18 49.55 38.51 -2.76
N TYR A 19 48.33 38.47 -2.21
CA TYR A 19 47.74 39.61 -1.50
C TYR A 19 48.54 40.01 -0.26
N GLN A 20 49.01 39.04 0.53
CA GLN A 20 49.79 39.31 1.74
C GLN A 20 51.20 39.84 1.43
N LEU A 21 51.83 39.39 0.34
CA LEU A 21 53.12 39.90 -0.13
C LEU A 21 53.09 41.40 -0.43
N PHE A 22 52.00 41.85 -1.06
CA PHE A 22 51.80 43.26 -1.40
C PHE A 22 51.04 44.06 -0.32
N GLN A 23 50.76 43.44 0.83
CA GLN A 23 50.04 44.06 1.96
C GLN A 23 48.66 44.57 1.55
N LEU A 24 47.99 43.84 0.65
CA LEU A 24 46.63 44.11 0.22
C LEU A 24 45.63 43.40 1.16
N ALA A 25 44.42 43.92 1.23
CA ALA A 25 43.32 43.24 1.91
C ALA A 25 43.05 41.90 1.21
N ALA A 26 42.75 40.86 2.01
CA ALA A 26 42.36 39.57 1.47
C ALA A 26 41.11 39.74 0.59
N PRO A 27 41.02 39.03 -0.55
CA PRO A 27 39.84 39.08 -1.39
C PRO A 27 38.65 38.52 -0.61
N THR A 28 37.71 39.38 -0.26
CA THR A 28 36.44 38.97 0.33
C THR A 28 35.53 38.50 -0.80
N ALA A 29 34.79 37.42 -0.58
CA ALA A 29 33.95 36.73 -1.57
C ALA A 29 32.78 37.58 -2.15
N VAL A 30 32.74 38.89 -1.90
CA VAL A 30 31.58 39.77 -2.12
C VAL A 30 31.79 40.73 -3.30
N ALA A 31 32.94 40.70 -3.97
CA ALA A 31 33.26 41.61 -5.05
C ALA A 31 33.29 40.88 -6.40
N GLU A 32 32.15 40.31 -6.81
CA GLU A 32 31.95 39.81 -8.17
C GLU A 32 31.52 40.98 -9.07
N GLY A 33 32.33 41.32 -10.07
CA GLY A 33 31.94 42.26 -11.14
C GLY A 33 33.05 43.21 -11.61
N ALA A 34 32.83 43.82 -12.78
CA ALA A 34 33.71 44.81 -13.39
C ALA A 34 34.04 45.99 -12.45
N GLU A 35 33.13 46.32 -11.53
CA GLU A 35 33.31 47.31 -10.47
C GLU A 35 34.48 46.99 -9.52
N ALA A 36 34.68 45.70 -9.19
CA ALA A 36 35.79 45.26 -8.34
C ALA A 36 37.14 45.38 -9.07
N ASP A 37 37.13 45.11 -10.37
CA ASP A 37 38.31 45.21 -11.21
C ASP A 37 38.75 46.67 -11.41
N GLU A 38 37.80 47.58 -11.59
CA GLU A 38 38.07 49.03 -11.65
C GLU A 38 38.54 49.59 -10.29
N ALA A 39 37.92 49.16 -9.19
CA ALA A 39 38.33 49.56 -7.85
C ALA A 39 39.76 49.09 -7.53
N PHE A 40 40.11 47.85 -7.91
CA PHE A 40 41.47 47.33 -7.74
C PHE A 40 42.48 48.08 -8.63
N ALA A 41 42.12 48.37 -9.88
CA ALA A 41 42.97 49.12 -10.81
C ALA A 41 43.29 50.54 -10.30
N ALA A 42 42.30 51.23 -9.73
CA ALA A 42 42.47 52.59 -9.23
C ALA A 42 43.21 52.66 -7.88
N ARG A 43 42.88 51.78 -6.92
CA ARG A 43 43.40 51.87 -5.56
C ARG A 43 44.64 51.01 -5.32
N ASP A 44 44.64 49.77 -5.81
CA ASP A 44 45.56 48.73 -5.33
C ASP A 44 46.76 48.53 -6.28
N VAL A 45 46.60 48.71 -7.60
CA VAL A 45 47.72 48.66 -8.59
C VAL A 45 48.90 49.59 -8.28
N PRO A 46 48.72 50.88 -7.92
CA PRO A 46 49.84 51.74 -7.56
C PRO A 46 50.56 51.26 -6.29
N HIS A 47 49.81 50.68 -5.34
CA HIS A 47 50.37 50.08 -4.13
C HIS A 47 51.20 48.83 -4.44
N VAL A 48 50.70 47.95 -5.31
CA VAL A 48 51.42 46.75 -5.79
C VAL A 48 52.73 47.16 -6.46
N ARG A 49 52.71 48.12 -7.39
CA ARG A 49 53.92 48.60 -8.08
C ARG A 49 54.95 49.19 -7.11
N LYS A 50 54.50 49.96 -6.13
CA LYS A 50 55.37 50.56 -5.10
C LYS A 50 56.00 49.49 -4.21
N ALA A 51 55.21 48.52 -3.76
CA ALA A 51 55.69 47.40 -2.95
C ALA A 51 56.65 46.50 -3.74
N TYR A 52 56.35 46.20 -5.01
CA TYR A 52 57.23 45.47 -5.92
C TYR A 52 58.59 46.17 -6.06
N ARG A 53 58.62 47.49 -6.30
CA ARG A 53 59.89 48.24 -6.40
C ARG A 53 60.72 48.14 -5.11
N ARG A 54 60.06 48.26 -3.95
CA ARG A 54 60.73 48.14 -2.63
C ARG A 54 61.31 46.75 -2.39
N LEU A 55 60.55 45.70 -2.71
CA LEU A 55 60.96 44.31 -2.49
C LEU A 55 61.99 43.86 -3.53
N SER A 56 61.86 44.30 -4.78
CA SER A 56 62.83 44.05 -5.85
C SER A 56 64.20 44.60 -5.49
N LEU A 57 64.29 45.81 -4.94
CA LEU A 57 65.58 46.38 -4.49
C LEU A 57 66.24 45.58 -3.36
N ARG A 58 65.45 44.83 -2.58
CA ARG A 58 65.91 44.04 -1.43
C ARG A 58 66.33 42.62 -1.82
N PHE A 59 65.72 42.06 -2.85
CA PHE A 59 65.95 40.69 -3.32
C PHE A 59 66.49 40.64 -4.77
N HIS A 60 67.09 41.73 -5.26
CA HIS A 60 67.62 41.77 -6.61
C HIS A 60 68.85 40.84 -6.73
N PRO A 61 68.92 39.99 -7.77
CA PRO A 61 70.07 39.08 -7.94
C PRO A 61 71.41 39.82 -8.02
N ASP A 62 71.45 41.01 -8.64
CA ASP A 62 72.67 41.86 -8.73
C ASP A 62 73.28 42.26 -7.37
N LYS A 63 72.48 42.33 -6.30
CA LYS A 63 72.98 42.67 -4.95
C LYS A 63 73.21 41.45 -4.08
N ASP A 64 72.58 40.34 -4.42
CA ASP A 64 72.52 39.12 -3.62
C ASP A 64 72.37 37.92 -4.56
N ASP A 65 73.51 37.31 -4.90
CA ASP A 65 73.59 36.16 -5.81
C ASP A 65 73.12 34.85 -5.17
N SER A 66 72.56 34.88 -3.95
CA SER A 66 72.03 33.66 -3.32
C SER A 66 70.84 33.09 -4.10
N GLU A 67 70.74 31.76 -4.16
CA GLU A 67 69.61 31.08 -4.79
C GLU A 67 68.27 31.47 -4.14
N ALA A 68 68.27 31.68 -2.82
CA ALA A 68 67.10 32.15 -2.08
C ALA A 68 66.62 33.53 -2.58
N ALA A 69 67.53 34.46 -2.90
CA ALA A 69 67.15 35.76 -3.48
C ALA A 69 66.58 35.62 -4.89
N ARG A 70 67.15 34.74 -5.72
CA ARG A 70 66.63 34.45 -7.07
C ARG A 70 65.22 33.86 -7.04
N VAL A 71 64.98 32.88 -6.16
CA VAL A 71 63.65 32.28 -5.96
C VAL A 71 62.67 33.32 -5.44
N ALA A 72 63.07 34.13 -4.45
CA ALA A 72 62.24 35.21 -3.92
C ALA A 72 61.84 36.23 -4.99
N PHE A 73 62.79 36.63 -5.84
CA PHE A 73 62.54 37.54 -6.94
C PHE A 73 61.57 36.95 -7.97
N ALA A 74 61.74 35.68 -8.34
CA ALA A 74 60.83 34.99 -9.25
C ALA A 74 59.39 34.90 -8.70
N VAL A 75 59.24 34.63 -7.40
CA VAL A 75 57.93 34.62 -6.72
C VAL A 75 57.30 36.01 -6.75
N LEU A 76 58.07 37.07 -6.50
CA LEU A 76 57.58 38.45 -6.56
C LEU A 76 57.12 38.86 -7.95
N GLN A 77 57.89 38.49 -8.97
CA GLN A 77 57.56 38.75 -10.36
C GLN A 77 56.27 38.01 -10.75
N LYS A 78 56.17 36.72 -10.42
CA LYS A 78 54.95 35.93 -10.68
C LYS A 78 53.73 36.52 -9.96
N ALA A 79 53.87 36.92 -8.71
CA ALA A 79 52.80 37.53 -7.94
C ALA A 79 52.36 38.88 -8.56
N LEU A 80 53.30 39.68 -9.07
CA LEU A 80 53.00 40.92 -9.79
C LEU A 80 52.22 40.66 -11.08
N GLU A 81 52.70 39.73 -11.91
CA GLU A 81 52.06 39.35 -13.18
C GLU A 81 50.63 38.86 -12.95
N THR A 82 50.45 37.98 -11.95
CA THR A 82 49.15 37.41 -11.58
C THR A 82 48.15 38.47 -11.10
N LEU A 83 48.59 39.48 -10.35
CA LEU A 83 47.68 40.52 -9.82
C LEU A 83 47.40 41.66 -10.80
N LEU A 84 48.32 41.91 -11.74
CA LEU A 84 48.14 42.92 -12.80
C LEU A 84 47.17 42.44 -13.89
N ASP A 85 47.20 41.15 -14.22
CA ASP A 85 46.26 40.56 -15.18
C ASP A 85 44.93 40.24 -14.48
N PRO A 86 43.80 40.89 -14.85
CA PRO A 86 42.51 40.64 -14.21
C PRO A 86 42.06 39.18 -14.33
N ALA A 87 42.35 38.52 -15.45
CA ALA A 87 41.94 37.12 -15.66
C ALA A 87 42.70 36.17 -14.72
N GLN A 88 44.00 36.38 -14.56
CA GLN A 88 44.84 35.59 -13.64
C GLN A 88 44.51 35.89 -12.17
N ARG A 89 44.21 37.15 -11.85
CA ARG A 89 43.78 37.56 -10.51
C ARG A 89 42.50 36.85 -10.10
N VAL A 90 41.50 36.82 -10.98
CA VAL A 90 40.23 36.12 -10.71
C VAL A 90 40.51 34.62 -10.52
N ALA A 91 41.23 33.98 -11.44
CA ALA A 91 41.55 32.56 -11.34
C ALA A 91 42.25 32.20 -10.01
N TYR A 92 43.28 32.98 -9.63
CA TYR A 92 43.99 32.80 -8.37
C TYR A 92 43.10 33.04 -7.14
N THR A 93 42.21 34.04 -7.20
CA THR A 93 41.27 34.32 -6.11
C THR A 93 40.25 33.20 -5.94
N THR A 94 39.74 32.67 -7.05
CA THR A 94 38.81 31.53 -7.05
C THR A 94 39.46 30.27 -6.48
N GLU A 95 40.74 30.03 -6.82
CA GLU A 95 41.54 28.94 -6.25
C GLU A 95 41.78 29.14 -4.75
N LEU A 96 42.15 30.36 -4.33
CA LEU A 96 42.41 30.71 -2.93
C LEU A 96 41.16 30.56 -2.04
N LEU A 97 39.97 30.85 -2.58
CA LEU A 97 38.69 30.69 -1.90
C LEU A 97 38.16 29.24 -1.95
N GLY A 98 38.84 28.33 -2.65
CA GLY A 98 38.47 26.93 -2.76
C GLY A 98 37.12 26.69 -3.47
N LEU A 99 36.58 27.69 -4.16
CA LEU A 99 35.21 27.69 -4.70
C LEU A 99 34.97 26.59 -5.75
N THR A 100 36.02 26.19 -6.49
CA THR A 100 35.90 25.20 -7.58
C THR A 100 35.94 23.75 -7.10
N THR A 101 36.72 23.46 -6.06
CA THR A 101 36.97 22.10 -5.57
C THR A 101 36.20 21.78 -4.29
N ALA A 102 36.00 22.75 -3.41
CA ALA A 102 35.25 22.54 -2.17
C ALA A 102 33.75 22.29 -2.44
N GLY A 103 33.18 22.92 -3.47
CA GLY A 103 31.79 22.70 -3.88
C GLY A 103 31.56 21.29 -4.42
N THR A 104 32.44 20.81 -5.30
CA THR A 104 32.33 19.47 -5.92
C THR A 104 32.58 18.35 -4.91
N VAL A 105 33.59 18.49 -4.05
CA VAL A 105 33.89 17.46 -3.02
C VAL A 105 32.76 17.36 -2.00
N ARG A 106 32.15 18.50 -1.63
CA ARG A 106 30.99 18.52 -0.74
C ARG A 106 29.77 17.84 -1.37
N GLN A 107 29.45 18.17 -2.62
CA GLN A 107 28.36 17.53 -3.37
C GLN A 107 28.56 16.02 -3.49
N GLN A 108 29.75 15.56 -3.90
CA GLN A 108 30.04 14.14 -4.02
C GLN A 108 29.93 13.39 -2.69
N ARG A 109 30.29 14.05 -1.58
CA ARG A 109 30.16 13.44 -0.24
C ARG A 109 28.68 13.32 0.17
N GLU A 110 27.88 14.34 -0.11
CA GLU A 110 26.44 14.33 0.15
C GLU A 110 25.73 13.26 -0.70
N GLU A 111 26.09 13.10 -1.97
CA GLU A 111 25.55 12.06 -2.85
C GLU A 111 25.87 10.65 -2.35
N ARG A 112 27.13 10.39 -1.97
CA ARG A 112 27.53 9.08 -1.42
C ARG A 112 26.76 8.74 -0.15
N GLN A 113 26.58 9.72 0.73
CA GLN A 113 25.78 9.54 1.95
C GLN A 113 24.32 9.24 1.61
N ALA A 114 23.74 9.98 0.66
CA ALA A 114 22.38 9.74 0.21
C ALA A 114 22.21 8.33 -0.40
N GLU A 115 23.20 7.84 -1.16
CA GLU A 115 23.19 6.47 -1.68
C GLU A 115 23.26 5.41 -0.58
N GLU A 116 24.15 5.60 0.41
CA GLU A 116 24.28 4.69 1.55
C GLU A 116 22.99 4.63 2.36
N ASP A 117 22.39 5.79 2.63
CA ASP A 117 21.11 5.91 3.32
C ASP A 117 19.97 5.27 2.51
N ALA A 118 19.95 5.45 1.19
CA ALA A 118 18.96 4.81 0.32
C ALA A 118 19.10 3.28 0.31
N ARG A 119 20.34 2.77 0.27
CA ARG A 119 20.61 1.32 0.36
C ARG A 119 20.18 0.76 1.71
N TRP A 120 20.46 1.48 2.80
CA TRP A 120 20.03 1.11 4.13
C TRP A 120 18.49 1.10 4.24
N ALA A 121 17.82 2.15 3.77
CA ALA A 121 16.38 2.25 3.78
C ALA A 121 15.70 1.11 2.98
N ALA A 122 16.24 0.77 1.81
CA ALA A 122 15.75 -0.34 0.99
C ALA A 122 15.84 -1.68 1.73
N HIS A 123 16.98 -1.98 2.33
CA HIS A 123 17.17 -3.21 3.11
C HIS A 123 16.20 -3.31 4.31
N ILE A 124 15.96 -2.20 5.02
CA ILE A 124 15.01 -2.16 6.13
C ILE A 124 13.57 -2.39 5.67
N LEU A 125 13.17 -1.82 4.53
CA LEU A 125 11.83 -2.03 3.96
C LEU A 125 11.62 -3.49 3.55
N GLU A 126 12.61 -4.11 2.92
CA GLU A 126 12.55 -5.52 2.54
C GLU A 126 12.38 -6.44 3.76
N GLN A 127 13.16 -6.20 4.82
CA GLN A 127 13.00 -6.95 6.07
C GLN A 127 11.60 -6.79 6.67
N LYS A 128 11.06 -5.57 6.67
CA LYS A 128 9.70 -5.31 7.17
C LYS A 128 8.63 -6.00 6.32
N GLU A 129 8.76 -5.98 5.00
CA GLU A 129 7.83 -6.70 4.12
C GLU A 129 7.86 -8.20 4.38
N HIS A 130 9.05 -8.78 4.53
CA HIS A 130 9.18 -10.20 4.86
C HIS A 130 8.52 -10.53 6.21
N GLN A 131 8.74 -9.69 7.23
CA GLN A 131 8.08 -9.84 8.53
C GLN A 131 6.55 -9.69 8.43
N GLN A 132 6.05 -8.73 7.65
CA GLN A 132 4.62 -8.55 7.45
C GLN A 132 3.98 -9.74 6.72
N ARG A 133 4.63 -10.25 5.66
CA ARG A 133 4.17 -11.44 4.93
C ARG A 133 4.16 -12.67 5.84
N ALA A 134 5.22 -12.87 6.63
CA ALA A 134 5.29 -13.95 7.60
C ALA A 134 4.20 -13.82 8.68
N ALA A 135 3.99 -12.61 9.21
CA ALA A 135 2.94 -12.35 10.20
C ALA A 135 1.54 -12.57 9.62
N HIS A 136 1.30 -12.17 8.37
CA HIS A 136 0.02 -12.40 7.70
C HIS A 136 -0.23 -13.89 7.45
N ALA A 137 0.78 -14.61 6.95
CA ALA A 137 0.71 -16.05 6.75
C ALA A 137 0.46 -16.79 8.07
N ALA A 138 1.15 -16.40 9.15
CA ALA A 138 0.94 -16.97 10.48
C ALA A 138 -0.49 -16.72 11.00
N ARG A 139 -1.06 -15.52 10.76
CA ARG A 139 -2.45 -15.21 11.11
C ARG A 139 -3.45 -16.06 10.33
N GLN A 140 -3.21 -16.27 9.04
CA GLN A 140 -4.06 -17.13 8.21
C GLN A 140 -4.01 -18.58 8.69
N GLN A 141 -2.81 -19.11 8.94
CA GLN A 141 -2.65 -20.47 9.47
C GLN A 141 -3.31 -20.63 10.84
N ALA A 142 -3.21 -19.63 11.71
CA ALA A 142 -3.89 -19.64 13.01
C ALA A 142 -5.43 -19.61 12.85
N ALA A 143 -5.96 -18.81 11.93
CA ALA A 143 -7.39 -18.77 11.62
C ALA A 143 -7.87 -20.12 11.07
N GLU A 144 -7.18 -20.70 10.08
CA GLU A 144 -7.50 -22.03 9.55
C GLU A 144 -7.44 -23.12 10.63
N ALA A 145 -6.46 -23.06 11.53
CA ALA A 145 -6.35 -24.01 12.64
C ALA A 145 -7.53 -23.87 13.61
N GLN A 146 -7.95 -22.63 13.91
CA GLN A 146 -9.14 -22.37 14.73
C GLN A 146 -10.42 -22.86 14.06
N GLU A 147 -10.60 -22.62 12.76
CA GLU A 147 -11.74 -23.12 12.00
C GLU A 147 -11.77 -24.65 11.98
N ARG A 148 -10.63 -25.31 11.76
CA ARG A 148 -10.54 -26.77 11.82
C ARG A 148 -10.85 -27.30 13.22
N ALA A 149 -10.37 -26.64 14.27
CA ALA A 149 -10.68 -27.01 15.64
C ALA A 149 -12.18 -26.85 15.92
N ALA A 150 -12.80 -25.74 15.49
CA ALA A 150 -14.23 -25.50 15.64
C ALA A 150 -15.07 -26.53 14.85
N ALA A 151 -14.68 -26.85 13.62
CA ALA A 151 -15.34 -27.85 12.80
C ALA A 151 -15.25 -29.25 13.44
N ARG A 152 -14.12 -29.60 14.05
CA ARG A 152 -13.98 -30.85 14.83
C ARG A 152 -14.94 -30.87 16.02
N MET A 153 -14.99 -29.80 16.81
CA MET A 153 -15.93 -29.69 17.93
C MET A 153 -17.38 -29.81 17.46
N GLN A 154 -17.75 -29.16 16.35
CA GLN A 154 -19.08 -29.29 15.76
C GLN A 154 -19.38 -30.72 15.28
N ALA A 155 -18.41 -31.38 14.65
CA ALA A 155 -18.55 -32.78 14.22
C ALA A 155 -18.72 -33.72 15.42
N GLU A 156 -17.98 -33.50 16.51
CA GLU A 156 -18.12 -34.26 17.74
C GLU A 156 -19.50 -34.04 18.39
N LEU A 157 -19.96 -32.79 18.48
CA LEU A 157 -21.30 -32.46 19.00
C LEU A 157 -22.41 -33.06 18.15
N THR A 158 -22.31 -32.95 16.83
CA THR A 158 -23.31 -33.52 15.92
C THR A 158 -23.30 -35.03 15.94
N ALA A 159 -22.14 -35.69 16.01
CA ALA A 159 -22.06 -37.15 16.15
C ALA A 159 -22.65 -37.63 17.49
N ALA A 160 -22.35 -36.92 18.58
CA ALA A 160 -22.87 -37.21 19.92
C ALA A 160 -24.38 -37.02 20.03
N LEU A 161 -24.96 -36.09 19.26
CA LEU A 161 -26.41 -35.89 19.21
C LEU A 161 -27.11 -36.79 18.19
N HIS A 162 -26.48 -37.05 17.05
CA HIS A 162 -27.07 -37.86 15.99
C HIS A 162 -27.23 -39.32 16.40
N THR A 163 -26.26 -39.88 17.13
CA THR A 163 -26.32 -41.27 17.59
C THR A 163 -27.50 -41.58 18.52
N PRO A 164 -27.75 -40.85 19.62
CA PRO A 164 -28.91 -41.10 20.47
C PRO A 164 -30.23 -40.78 19.77
N LEU A 165 -30.26 -39.75 18.91
CA LEU A 165 -31.47 -39.41 18.17
C LEU A 165 -31.80 -40.49 17.13
N ARG A 166 -30.80 -41.08 16.48
CA ARG A 166 -30.95 -42.26 15.61
C ARG A 166 -31.38 -43.51 16.37
N GLN A 167 -30.93 -43.69 17.62
CA GLN A 167 -31.38 -44.79 18.46
C GLN A 167 -32.85 -44.62 18.83
N LEU A 168 -33.25 -43.42 19.26
CA LEU A 168 -34.64 -43.07 19.53
C LEU A 168 -35.52 -43.19 18.29
N GLU A 169 -35.05 -42.76 17.12
CA GLU A 169 -35.77 -42.94 15.85
C GLU A 169 -36.03 -44.42 15.56
N ARG A 170 -35.05 -45.30 15.81
CA ARG A 170 -35.23 -46.75 15.62
C ARG A 170 -36.23 -47.31 16.60
N GLU A 171 -36.11 -46.99 17.89
CA GLU A 171 -37.05 -47.45 18.91
C GLU A 171 -38.47 -46.97 18.61
N LEU A 172 -38.65 -45.70 18.22
CA LEU A 172 -39.96 -45.19 17.83
C LEU A 172 -40.49 -45.88 16.57
N VAL A 173 -39.66 -46.13 15.56
CA VAL A 173 -40.10 -46.81 14.34
C VAL A 173 -40.44 -48.27 14.62
N ASP A 174 -39.70 -48.96 15.49
CA ASP A 174 -39.99 -50.33 15.94
C ASP A 174 -41.31 -50.37 16.74
N ASP A 175 -41.56 -49.37 17.61
CA ASP A 175 -42.82 -49.26 18.37
C ASP A 175 -44.03 -48.86 17.49
N TRP A 176 -43.78 -48.18 16.36
CA TRP A 176 -44.78 -47.76 15.39
C TRP A 176 -44.91 -48.69 14.19
N ASP A 177 -44.21 -49.83 14.18
CA ASP A 177 -44.35 -50.86 13.16
C ASP A 177 -45.73 -51.52 13.37
N VAL A 178 -46.76 -50.84 12.87
CA VAL A 178 -48.15 -51.28 12.94
C VAL A 178 -48.19 -52.61 12.22
N ASP A 179 -48.39 -53.70 12.98
CA ASP A 179 -48.42 -55.07 12.49
C ASP A 179 -49.07 -55.13 11.10
N ALA A 180 -48.28 -55.39 10.07
CA ALA A 180 -48.76 -55.48 8.70
C ALA A 180 -49.92 -56.51 8.58
N GLU A 181 -49.91 -57.51 9.46
CA GLU A 181 -51.00 -58.46 9.64
C GLU A 181 -52.28 -57.82 10.18
N LEU A 182 -52.19 -56.93 11.18
CA LEU A 182 -53.32 -56.22 11.76
C LEU A 182 -53.94 -55.23 10.75
N LEU A 183 -53.11 -54.50 10.01
CA LEU A 183 -53.55 -53.66 8.90
C LEU A 183 -54.26 -54.50 7.83
N GLY A 184 -53.69 -55.66 7.48
CA GLY A 184 -54.32 -56.60 6.55
C GLY A 184 -55.66 -57.15 7.04
N VAL A 185 -55.82 -57.43 8.34
CA VAL A 185 -57.12 -57.82 8.93
C VAL A 185 -58.14 -56.69 8.80
N ARG A 186 -57.77 -55.46 9.16
CA ARG A 186 -58.68 -54.30 9.04
C ARG A 186 -59.04 -53.99 7.60
N GLN A 187 -58.10 -54.12 6.67
CA GLN A 187 -58.33 -53.90 5.24
C GLN A 187 -59.32 -54.93 4.68
N ARG A 188 -59.18 -56.21 5.06
CA ARG A 188 -60.16 -57.26 4.70
C ARG A 188 -61.54 -57.02 5.32
N GLU A 189 -61.61 -56.52 6.55
CA GLU A 189 -62.88 -56.14 7.18
C GLU A 189 -63.54 -54.97 6.44
N VAL A 190 -62.78 -53.95 6.09
CA VAL A 190 -63.26 -52.80 5.29
C VAL A 190 -63.78 -53.27 3.93
N GLU A 191 -63.02 -54.11 3.21
CA GLU A 191 -63.50 -54.68 1.95
C GLU A 191 -64.79 -55.49 2.11
N ARG A 192 -64.90 -56.27 3.19
CA ARG A 192 -66.10 -57.03 3.50
C ARG A 192 -67.30 -56.10 3.75
N LEU A 193 -67.09 -55.00 4.46
CA LEU A 193 -68.13 -54.00 4.71
C LEU A 193 -68.52 -53.26 3.42
N LEU A 194 -67.55 -52.89 2.58
CA LEU A 194 -67.81 -52.29 1.27
C LEU A 194 -68.59 -53.23 0.35
N ARG A 195 -68.27 -54.53 0.34
CA ARG A 195 -69.06 -55.53 -0.42
C ARG A 195 -70.49 -55.65 0.12
N LYS A 196 -70.68 -55.60 1.44
CA LYS A 196 -72.02 -55.61 2.04
C LYS A 196 -72.83 -54.36 1.68
N LEU A 197 -72.19 -53.18 1.73
CA LEU A 197 -72.80 -51.92 1.32
C LEU A 197 -73.15 -51.92 -0.17
N ALA A 198 -72.24 -52.38 -1.04
CA ALA A 198 -72.51 -52.52 -2.47
C ALA A 198 -73.68 -53.49 -2.73
N ALA A 199 -73.76 -54.60 -1.99
CA ALA A 199 -74.89 -55.53 -2.09
C ALA A 199 -76.21 -54.94 -1.55
N GLN A 200 -76.16 -54.10 -0.52
CA GLN A 200 -77.32 -53.36 -0.03
C GLN A 200 -77.80 -52.32 -1.04
N GLN A 201 -76.88 -51.55 -1.63
CA GLN A 201 -77.20 -50.61 -2.70
C GLN A 201 -77.74 -51.34 -3.94
N GLN A 202 -77.19 -52.49 -4.32
CA GLN A 202 -77.74 -53.31 -5.39
C GLN A 202 -79.16 -53.76 -5.08
N LYS A 203 -79.44 -54.22 -3.85
CA LYS A 203 -80.79 -54.60 -3.41
C LYS A 203 -81.75 -53.40 -3.39
N GLU A 204 -81.29 -52.21 -3.00
CA GLU A 204 -82.05 -50.97 -3.09
C GLU A 204 -82.30 -50.55 -4.55
N THR A 205 -81.33 -50.71 -5.44
CA THR A 205 -81.51 -50.42 -6.87
C THR A 205 -82.38 -51.47 -7.57
N ASP A 206 -82.34 -52.73 -7.15
CA ASP A 206 -83.17 -53.81 -7.69
C ASP A 206 -84.58 -53.75 -7.13
N SER A 207 -84.79 -53.31 -5.88
CA SER A 207 -86.14 -53.00 -5.37
C SER A 207 -86.71 -51.75 -6.05
N PHE A 208 -85.87 -50.75 -6.35
CA PHE A 208 -86.25 -49.58 -7.16
C PHE A 208 -86.60 -49.98 -8.61
N ARG A 209 -85.79 -50.83 -9.27
CA ARG A 209 -86.09 -51.37 -10.62
C ARG A 209 -87.28 -52.31 -10.64
N ARG A 210 -87.52 -53.09 -9.59
CA ARG A 210 -88.69 -53.98 -9.47
C ARG A 210 -89.97 -53.20 -9.13
N GLY A 211 -89.87 -52.02 -8.52
CA GLY A 211 -90.96 -51.05 -8.35
C GLY A 211 -91.23 -50.17 -9.57
N GLN A 212 -90.25 -50.00 -10.46
CA GLN A 212 -90.32 -49.14 -11.65
C GLN A 212 -90.48 -49.97 -12.94
N ARG A 213 -91.39 -50.95 -12.91
CA ARG A 213 -91.92 -51.63 -14.12
C ARG A 213 -93.43 -51.43 -14.18
N GLY A 214 -93.81 -50.15 -14.23
CA GLY A 214 -95.17 -49.67 -14.38
C GLY A 214 -95.18 -48.15 -14.24
N GLY A 215 -95.04 -47.42 -15.34
CA GLY A 215 -95.20 -45.96 -15.32
C GLY A 215 -94.24 -45.23 -16.25
N THR A 216 -94.67 -45.08 -17.49
CA THR A 216 -94.14 -44.25 -18.57
C THR A 216 -94.24 -42.75 -18.29
N GLY A 217 -93.35 -41.95 -18.88
CA GLY A 217 -93.45 -40.49 -19.00
C GLY A 217 -92.11 -39.82 -18.67
N ASP A 218 -91.25 -39.53 -19.65
CA ASP A 218 -91.23 -38.31 -20.49
C ASP A 218 -90.80 -37.07 -19.69
N GLY A 219 -89.73 -36.41 -20.14
CA GLY A 219 -89.21 -35.23 -19.43
C GLY A 219 -87.73 -34.91 -19.68
N SER A 220 -87.52 -33.96 -20.59
CA SER A 220 -86.30 -33.25 -20.95
C SER A 220 -85.51 -32.55 -19.82
N GLY A 221 -84.24 -32.25 -20.09
CA GLY A 221 -83.48 -31.12 -19.53
C GLY A 221 -82.22 -31.56 -18.78
N ALA A 222 -81.00 -31.29 -19.25
CA ALA A 222 -80.29 -29.99 -19.36
C ALA A 222 -79.31 -29.75 -18.20
N ALA A 223 -78.02 -29.56 -18.55
CA ALA A 223 -76.93 -28.88 -17.81
C ALA A 223 -76.57 -29.44 -16.41
N ALA A 224 -75.39 -29.30 -15.80
CA ALA A 224 -74.19 -28.48 -15.95
C ALA A 224 -73.05 -29.30 -15.26
N ARG A 225 -71.78 -29.35 -15.71
CA ARG A 225 -70.72 -28.32 -15.57
C ARG A 225 -70.69 -27.60 -14.21
N THR A 226 -69.87 -28.10 -13.29
CA THR A 226 -69.20 -27.36 -12.18
C THR A 226 -67.99 -28.20 -11.73
N ASP A 227 -66.85 -27.71 -11.25
CA ASP A 227 -66.21 -26.40 -11.36
C ASP A 227 -64.73 -26.60 -11.02
N SER A 228 -63.87 -26.11 -11.91
CA SER A 228 -62.41 -26.05 -11.87
C SER A 228 -61.90 -24.93 -10.96
N ALA A 229 -62.47 -24.77 -9.76
CA ALA A 229 -62.24 -23.58 -8.91
C ALA A 229 -61.13 -23.75 -7.86
N THR A 230 -60.60 -24.95 -7.61
CA THR A 230 -59.58 -25.17 -6.56
C THR A 230 -58.14 -25.02 -7.05
N GLU A 231 -57.88 -25.23 -8.34
CA GLU A 231 -56.51 -25.13 -8.90
C GLU A 231 -56.01 -23.69 -9.06
N SER A 232 -56.91 -22.72 -9.24
CA SER A 232 -56.55 -21.31 -9.45
C SER A 232 -56.05 -20.59 -8.18
N THR A 233 -56.50 -21.04 -7.00
CA THR A 233 -56.13 -20.41 -5.72
C THR A 233 -54.74 -20.84 -5.26
N VAL A 234 -54.37 -22.11 -5.46
CA VAL A 234 -53.04 -22.62 -5.11
C VAL A 234 -51.97 -22.02 -6.02
N ALA A 235 -52.25 -21.88 -7.32
CA ALA A 235 -51.33 -21.23 -8.26
C ALA A 235 -51.12 -19.73 -7.95
N ARG A 236 -52.16 -19.03 -7.45
CA ARG A 236 -52.06 -17.62 -7.05
C ARG A 236 -51.30 -17.42 -5.75
N MET A 237 -51.40 -18.35 -4.79
CA MET A 237 -50.64 -18.30 -3.53
C MET A 237 -49.14 -18.60 -3.74
N MET A 238 -48.80 -19.54 -4.64
CA MET A 238 -47.40 -19.90 -4.93
C MET A 238 -46.63 -18.77 -5.62
N MET A 239 -47.28 -18.00 -6.51
CA MET A 239 -46.65 -16.84 -7.15
C MET A 239 -46.44 -15.63 -6.22
N GLN A 240 -47.20 -15.55 -5.12
CA GLN A 240 -47.05 -14.46 -4.15
C GLN A 240 -45.87 -14.72 -3.19
N PHE A 241 -45.54 -15.99 -2.92
CA PHE A 241 -44.40 -16.37 -2.08
C PHE A 241 -43.05 -16.19 -2.79
N MET A 242 -42.95 -16.49 -4.09
CA MET A 242 -41.70 -16.33 -4.86
C MET A 242 -41.28 -14.87 -5.11
N LYS A 243 -42.17 -13.88 -4.89
CA LYS A 243 -41.82 -12.46 -5.03
C LYS A 243 -41.17 -11.85 -3.79
N HIS A 244 -41.25 -12.50 -2.62
CA HIS A 244 -40.65 -11.97 -1.38
C HIS A 244 -39.24 -12.53 -1.09
N GLU A 245 -38.80 -13.61 -1.72
CA GLU A 245 -37.43 -14.14 -1.50
C GLU A 245 -36.33 -13.46 -2.33
N ARG A 246 -36.68 -12.56 -3.27
CA ARG A 246 -35.69 -11.88 -4.13
C ARG A 246 -35.23 -10.50 -3.63
N THR A 247 -35.79 -9.97 -2.54
CA THR A 247 -35.43 -8.63 -2.04
C THR A 247 -34.40 -8.60 -0.93
N ASP A 248 -34.03 -9.75 -0.34
CA ASP A 248 -33.21 -9.77 0.88
C ASP A 248 -31.73 -10.13 0.65
N SER A 249 -31.28 -10.24 -0.61
CA SER A 249 -29.90 -10.64 -0.96
C SER A 249 -29.00 -9.50 -1.49
N GLN A 250 -29.37 -8.23 -1.33
CA GLN A 250 -28.55 -7.08 -1.76
C GLN A 250 -28.36 -6.00 -0.67
N THR A 251 -27.80 -6.34 0.50
CA THR A 251 -27.32 -5.31 1.46
C THR A 251 -26.12 -5.75 2.29
N THR A 252 -25.04 -6.27 1.68
CA THR A 252 -23.72 -6.31 2.35
C THR A 252 -22.59 -6.01 1.36
N SER A 253 -22.38 -4.74 1.04
CA SER A 253 -21.14 -4.30 0.38
C SER A 253 -20.90 -2.80 0.58
N GLY A 254 -19.96 -2.48 1.46
CA GLY A 254 -19.15 -1.26 1.40
C GLY A 254 -19.62 -0.11 2.29
N ASP A 255 -18.85 0.20 3.32
CA ASP A 255 -18.13 1.48 3.37
C ASP A 255 -17.08 1.48 4.50
N ALA A 256 -15.81 1.37 4.11
CA ALA A 256 -14.66 1.58 4.96
C ALA A 256 -13.85 2.72 4.34
N THR A 257 -13.81 3.89 4.99
CA THR A 257 -12.65 4.80 5.15
C THR A 257 -13.10 6.19 5.62
N LYS A 258 -13.23 6.39 6.95
CA LYS A 258 -13.16 7.72 7.54
C LYS A 258 -11.81 7.89 8.25
N LYS A 259 -10.94 8.71 7.65
CA LYS A 259 -9.77 9.29 8.31
C LYS A 259 -10.23 10.44 9.22
N PRO A 260 -9.77 10.54 10.48
CA PRO A 260 -9.95 11.76 11.25
C PRO A 260 -8.89 12.78 10.82
N LYS A 261 -9.36 13.99 10.49
CA LYS A 261 -8.56 15.21 10.58
C LYS A 261 -8.53 15.63 12.05
N TYR A 262 -7.36 15.79 12.63
CA TYR A 262 -6.91 16.95 13.43
C TYR A 262 -5.47 16.72 13.85
#